data_AF-A0AAP0PWJ1-F1
#
_entry.id   AF-A0AAP0PWJ1-F1
#
_cell.length_a   1.000
_cell.length_b   1.000
_cell.length_c   1.000
_cell.angle_alpha   90.00
_cell.angle_beta   90.00
_cell.angle_gamma   90.00
#
_symmetry.space_group_name_H-M   'P 1'
#
loop_
_entity.id
_entity.type
_entity.pdbx_description
1 polymer ?
#
loop_
_entity_poly.entity_id
_entity_poly.type
_entity_poly.pdbx_seq_one_letter_code
_entity_poly.pdbx_strand_id
1 'polypeptide(L)'
;MLSNSRTNGHAKSSMLSALPFACVMLLVLLFIGTIYCSFSFTLITAFKDKVMMKTTRQYIVKPTYTELHGKSRLINTLLSVEEETTEVVNYSEGPDTLVCPLNMSAEERKTWIKEKVPEFGIFKSTALSKQFERRADKFLNGGYCEAQFFMTWIAPVESFGKREFVTLETLFKAHPKGCLMILSRSMDSKHGKHILKPLIERGFKATALAPDLSFLLKKTPAEAWLAEMKEGKRDPGEISLAQNLSNLLRLAVLYKYGGIYLDTDFIVLKKLSDLQNSIGAQSMDTKSNSWNRLNNAILIFDKGHPILFKFLEGFSRNFDGNRWGHNGPHLLTRVVKKMGERPDHNMTILPSFAFYPVDWKKIFEFFRKPSNEAERKRKAASLLQLINATYSLHLWNKETSKTKIEEGSIIDHLISDHCILCMPTYA
;
A
#
# COMPACT_ATOMS: atom_id res chain seq x y z
N MET A 1 1.16 -17.29 -105.77
CA MET A 1 0.93 -15.83 -105.87
C MET A 1 1.24 -15.18 -104.54
N LEU A 2 2.19 -14.25 -104.59
CA LEU A 2 2.62 -13.18 -103.68
C LEU A 2 1.86 -12.87 -102.36
N SER A 3 2.71 -12.50 -101.37
CA SER A 3 2.59 -11.40 -100.38
C SER A 3 1.92 -11.69 -99.02
N ASN A 4 2.65 -11.86 -97.90
CA ASN A 4 3.32 -10.88 -97.01
C ASN A 4 2.39 -10.15 -96.00
N SER A 5 2.49 -10.44 -94.69
CA SER A 5 2.86 -9.47 -93.62
C SER A 5 2.69 -10.06 -92.20
N ARG A 6 3.64 -9.70 -91.32
CA ARG A 6 3.77 -10.06 -89.90
C ARG A 6 2.81 -9.28 -89.00
N THR A 7 2.42 -9.84 -87.85
CA THR A 7 2.46 -9.15 -86.53
C THR A 7 2.44 -10.12 -85.34
N ASN A 8 3.34 -9.85 -84.37
CA ASN A 8 3.43 -10.46 -83.05
C ASN A 8 2.18 -10.15 -82.18
N GLY A 9 1.72 -11.14 -81.40
CA GLY A 9 0.70 -10.97 -80.36
C GLY A 9 1.19 -11.45 -79.00
N HIS A 10 1.49 -10.51 -78.10
CA HIS A 10 1.79 -10.74 -76.69
C HIS A 10 0.54 -11.24 -75.93
N ALA A 11 0.71 -12.30 -75.12
CA ALA A 11 -0.26 -12.71 -74.12
C ALA A 11 -0.28 -11.69 -72.97
N LYS A 12 -1.41 -10.99 -72.79
CA LYS A 12 -1.70 -10.17 -71.60
C LYS A 12 -2.39 -11.03 -70.55
N SER A 13 -1.74 -11.23 -69.40
CA SER A 13 -2.41 -11.68 -68.18
C SER A 13 -2.98 -10.44 -67.47
N SER A 14 -4.31 -10.37 -67.31
CA SER A 14 -4.94 -9.30 -66.54
C SER A 14 -4.91 -9.65 -65.06
N MET A 15 -4.06 -8.99 -64.29
CA MET A 15 -4.20 -8.92 -62.83
C MET A 15 -5.37 -7.99 -62.50
N LEU A 16 -6.56 -8.57 -62.30
CA LEU A 16 -7.74 -7.85 -61.82
C LEU A 16 -7.92 -8.08 -60.31
N SER A 17 -7.54 -7.04 -59.57
CA SER A 17 -8.15 -6.50 -58.34
C SER A 17 -8.33 -7.41 -57.10
N ALA A 18 -7.26 -7.63 -56.33
CA ALA A 18 -7.34 -8.00 -54.91
C ALA A 18 -7.38 -6.80 -53.93
N LEU A 19 -7.16 -5.58 -54.44
CA LEU A 19 -7.14 -4.34 -53.64
C LEU A 19 -8.49 -3.90 -53.03
N PRO A 20 -9.67 -4.08 -53.68
CA PRO A 20 -10.91 -3.56 -53.11
C PRO A 20 -11.44 -4.41 -51.94
N PHE A 21 -11.17 -5.72 -51.92
CA PHE A 21 -11.65 -6.61 -50.86
C PHE A 21 -10.95 -6.37 -49.51
N ALA A 22 -9.64 -6.10 -49.53
CA ALA A 22 -8.88 -5.79 -48.32
C ALA A 22 -9.31 -4.44 -47.69
N CYS A 23 -9.62 -3.44 -48.52
CA CYS A 23 -10.09 -2.14 -48.04
C CYS A 23 -11.49 -2.24 -47.41
N VAL A 24 -12.39 -3.04 -47.98
CA VAL A 24 -13.73 -3.26 -47.42
C VAL A 24 -13.66 -3.99 -46.07
N MET A 25 -12.79 -5.00 -45.94
CA MET A 25 -12.59 -5.70 -44.65
C MET A 25 -12.01 -4.79 -43.57
N LEU A 26 -11.09 -3.88 -43.93
CA LEU A 26 -10.54 -2.90 -42.97
C LEU A 26 -11.60 -1.92 -42.49
N LEU A 27 -12.48 -1.46 -43.37
CA LEU A 27 -13.59 -0.57 -43.02
C LEU A 27 -14.62 -1.26 -42.11
N VAL A 28 -14.92 -2.54 -42.34
CA VAL A 28 -15.80 -3.32 -41.47
C VAL A 28 -15.19 -3.49 -40.06
N LEU A 29 -13.89 -3.75 -39.97
CA LEU A 29 -13.19 -3.85 -38.67
C LEU A 29 -13.17 -2.52 -37.90
N LEU A 30 -12.99 -1.39 -38.60
CA LEU A 30 -13.07 -0.06 -38.00
C LEU A 30 -14.51 0.27 -37.54
N PHE A 31 -15.52 -0.17 -38.28
CA PHE A 31 -16.92 0.03 -37.91
C PHE A 31 -17.33 -0.82 -36.68
N ILE A 32 -16.86 -2.06 -36.60
CA ILE A 32 -17.07 -2.92 -35.42
C ILE A 32 -16.33 -2.34 -34.20
N GLY A 33 -15.10 -1.85 -34.38
CA GLY A 33 -14.32 -1.21 -33.32
C GLY A 33 -14.98 0.05 -32.75
N THR A 34 -15.58 0.88 -33.61
CA THR A 34 -16.32 2.08 -33.17
C THR A 34 -17.60 1.72 -32.42
N ILE A 35 -18.36 0.70 -32.87
CA ILE A 35 -19.55 0.21 -32.16
C ILE A 35 -19.19 -0.30 -30.76
N TYR A 36 -18.12 -1.11 -30.62
CA TYR A 36 -17.63 -1.59 -29.32
C TYR A 36 -17.16 -0.45 -28.40
N CYS A 37 -16.54 0.59 -28.97
CA CYS A 37 -16.09 1.76 -28.23
C CYS A 37 -17.30 2.58 -27.73
N SER A 38 -18.32 2.79 -28.56
CA SER A 38 -19.56 3.45 -28.15
C SER A 38 -20.34 2.65 -27.10
N PHE A 39 -20.43 1.32 -27.23
CA PHE A 39 -21.10 0.49 -26.22
C PHE A 39 -20.37 0.52 -24.86
N SER A 40 -19.03 0.53 -24.89
CA SER A 40 -18.22 0.67 -23.68
C SER A 40 -18.41 2.05 -23.03
N PHE A 41 -18.53 3.11 -23.82
CA PHE A 41 -18.75 4.47 -23.32
C PHE A 41 -20.15 4.64 -22.71
N THR A 42 -21.18 4.04 -23.32
CA THR A 42 -22.56 4.04 -22.79
C THR A 42 -22.67 3.22 -21.50
N LEU A 43 -21.92 2.11 -21.38
CA LEU A 43 -21.89 1.32 -20.14
C LEU A 43 -21.18 2.06 -18.99
N ILE A 44 -20.10 2.78 -19.28
CA ILE A 44 -19.38 3.61 -18.30
C ILE A 44 -20.24 4.79 -17.82
N THR A 45 -20.97 5.45 -18.72
CA THR A 45 -21.90 6.54 -18.36
C THR A 45 -23.08 6.05 -17.54
N ALA A 46 -23.69 4.91 -17.91
CA ALA A 46 -24.75 4.28 -17.11
C ALA A 46 -24.27 3.84 -15.71
N PHE A 47 -23.00 3.42 -15.59
CA PHE A 47 -22.38 3.11 -14.29
C PHE A 47 -22.17 4.39 -13.45
N LYS A 48 -21.80 5.50 -14.10
CA LYS A 48 -21.61 6.82 -13.47
C LYS A 48 -22.93 7.37 -12.90
N ASP A 49 -24.03 7.23 -13.64
CA ASP A 49 -25.34 7.76 -13.21
C ASP A 49 -25.95 6.96 -12.06
N LYS A 50 -25.76 5.63 -12.04
CA LYS A 50 -26.20 4.79 -10.90
C LYS A 50 -25.40 5.02 -9.62
N VAL A 51 -24.12 5.41 -9.73
CA VAL A 51 -23.27 5.72 -8.57
C VAL A 51 -23.50 7.16 -8.08
N MET A 52 -23.82 8.10 -8.98
CA MET A 52 -24.05 9.51 -8.62
C MET A 52 -25.43 9.77 -7.97
N MET A 53 -26.48 9.00 -8.29
CA MET A 53 -27.81 9.23 -7.70
C MET A 53 -27.94 8.94 -6.20
N LYS A 54 -26.92 8.34 -5.54
CA LYS A 54 -26.97 8.04 -4.11
C LYS A 54 -26.27 9.06 -3.20
N THR A 55 -25.59 10.06 -3.74
CA THR A 55 -24.85 11.01 -2.90
C THR A 55 -24.82 12.42 -3.51
N THR A 56 -25.90 13.19 -3.38
CA THR A 56 -25.82 14.64 -3.59
C THR A 56 -26.79 15.41 -2.71
N ARG A 57 -26.25 16.01 -1.64
CA ARG A 57 -26.64 17.35 -1.18
C ARG A 57 -25.34 18.07 -0.82
N GLN A 58 -24.89 18.97 -1.68
CA GLN A 58 -23.75 19.84 -1.41
C GLN A 58 -24.15 21.29 -1.73
N TYR A 59 -23.97 22.17 -0.77
CA TYR A 59 -24.07 23.62 -0.90
C TYR A 59 -22.80 24.16 -1.57
N ILE A 60 -22.98 25.11 -2.50
CA ILE A 60 -21.92 25.73 -3.31
C ILE A 60 -21.50 27.06 -2.67
N VAL A 61 -20.19 27.25 -2.45
CA VAL A 61 -19.58 28.57 -2.24
C VAL A 61 -18.34 28.66 -3.14
N LYS A 62 -18.26 29.70 -3.97
CA LYS A 62 -17.13 30.00 -4.88
C LYS A 62 -16.10 30.93 -4.19
N PRO A 63 -14.78 30.76 -4.41
CA PRO A 63 -13.80 31.79 -4.10
C PRO A 63 -13.28 32.51 -5.35
N THR A 64 -12.95 33.78 -5.17
CA THR A 64 -12.42 34.72 -6.18
C THR A 64 -10.91 34.90 -5.95
N TYR A 65 -10.12 34.94 -7.03
CA TYR A 65 -8.65 35.11 -6.99
C TYR A 65 -8.24 36.55 -7.33
N THR A 66 -7.14 37.01 -6.72
CA THR A 66 -6.37 38.20 -7.14
C THR A 66 -4.88 37.87 -7.13
N GLU A 67 -4.21 38.14 -8.27
CA GLU A 67 -2.79 37.94 -8.54
C GLU A 67 -1.91 39.01 -7.89
N LEU A 68 -0.64 38.68 -7.57
CA LEU A 68 0.43 39.66 -7.42
C LEU A 68 1.81 39.06 -7.75
N HIS A 69 2.53 39.76 -8.63
CA HIS A 69 3.87 39.48 -9.15
C HIS A 69 4.99 39.91 -8.17
N GLY A 70 6.11 39.16 -8.07
CA GLY A 70 7.30 39.66 -7.37
C GLY A 70 8.52 38.72 -7.19
N LYS A 71 9.25 38.46 -8.29
CA LYS A 71 10.70 38.12 -8.44
C LYS A 71 11.52 37.46 -7.29
N SER A 72 11.87 36.19 -7.56
CA SER A 72 13.20 35.55 -7.57
C SER A 72 14.44 36.40 -7.21
N ARG A 73 15.15 36.03 -6.12
CA ARG A 73 16.61 36.20 -5.99
C ARG A 73 17.36 35.46 -4.85
N LEU A 74 16.98 34.25 -4.42
CA LEU A 74 17.66 33.58 -3.28
C LEU A 74 17.97 32.08 -3.43
N ILE A 75 17.93 31.53 -4.65
CA ILE A 75 18.08 30.08 -4.89
C ILE A 75 19.53 29.56 -4.78
N ASN A 76 20.55 30.42 -4.69
CA ASN A 76 21.95 29.95 -4.78
C ASN A 76 22.58 29.48 -3.46
N THR A 77 21.85 29.39 -2.34
CA THR A 77 22.45 29.07 -1.03
C THR A 77 22.06 27.70 -0.47
N LEU A 78 21.30 26.88 -1.20
CA LEU A 78 20.87 25.53 -0.75
C LEU A 78 21.42 24.36 -1.59
N LEU A 79 22.25 24.64 -2.61
CA LEU A 79 22.80 23.65 -3.54
C LEU A 79 24.30 23.40 -3.36
N SER A 80 24.83 23.55 -2.15
CA SER A 80 26.21 23.18 -1.85
C SER A 80 26.29 22.44 -0.51
N VAL A 81 25.93 21.16 -0.51
CA VAL A 81 26.50 20.18 0.42
C VAL A 81 26.86 18.96 -0.41
N GLU A 82 28.12 18.59 -0.28
CA GLU A 82 28.90 17.66 -1.09
C GLU A 82 28.29 16.25 -1.20
N GLU A 83 28.61 15.61 -2.32
CA GLU A 83 28.46 14.18 -2.54
C GLU A 83 29.24 13.40 -1.48
N GLU A 84 28.56 12.98 -0.41
CA GLU A 84 29.07 11.90 0.42
C GLU A 84 28.80 10.56 -0.30
N THR A 85 29.93 9.96 -0.67
CA THR A 85 30.08 8.66 -1.31
C THR A 85 29.13 7.61 -0.77
N THR A 86 28.41 6.97 -1.69
CA THR A 86 27.57 5.80 -1.46
C THR A 86 28.37 4.67 -0.82
N GLU A 87 28.34 4.60 0.51
CA GLU A 87 28.59 3.36 1.23
C GLU A 87 27.40 2.42 1.01
N VAL A 88 27.75 1.16 0.76
CA VAL A 88 26.85 0.08 0.42
C VAL A 88 25.93 -0.22 1.60
N VAL A 89 24.74 0.39 1.65
CA VAL A 89 23.66 -0.12 2.50
C VAL A 89 23.00 -1.29 1.77
N ASN A 90 23.62 -2.45 1.94
CA ASN A 90 22.92 -3.70 1.78
C ASN A 90 21.70 -3.67 2.73
N TYR A 91 20.58 -4.29 2.38
CA TYR A 91 19.59 -4.71 3.39
C TYR A 91 20.17 -5.89 4.23
N SER A 92 21.46 -5.81 4.56
CA SER A 92 22.15 -6.68 5.49
C SER A 92 21.70 -6.29 6.88
N GLU A 93 20.93 -7.18 7.48
CA GLU A 93 21.34 -7.81 8.74
C GLU A 93 21.93 -6.82 9.77
N GLY A 94 21.08 -5.87 10.20
CA GLY A 94 21.30 -5.22 11.48
C GLY A 94 21.14 -6.25 12.63
N PRO A 95 21.72 -6.00 13.81
CA PRO A 95 21.77 -6.93 14.96
C PRO A 95 20.41 -7.35 15.56
N ASP A 96 19.30 -6.93 14.95
CA ASP A 96 17.91 -7.25 15.29
C ASP A 96 17.25 -8.18 14.24
N THR A 97 18.02 -8.86 13.37
CA THR A 97 17.46 -9.83 12.43
C THR A 97 16.87 -11.02 13.17
N LEU A 98 15.56 -10.93 13.39
CA LEU A 98 14.62 -11.98 13.78
C LEU A 98 14.51 -13.07 12.67
N VAL A 99 15.62 -13.45 12.07
CA VAL A 99 15.73 -14.45 11.02
C VAL A 99 16.45 -15.64 11.63
N CYS A 100 15.76 -16.78 11.66
CA CYS A 100 16.38 -18.01 12.11
C CYS A 100 17.55 -18.35 11.18
N PRO A 101 18.70 -18.84 11.70
CA PRO A 101 19.78 -19.32 10.86
C PRO A 101 19.30 -20.34 9.82
N LEU A 102 19.88 -20.29 8.63
CA LEU A 102 19.53 -21.17 7.52
C LEU A 102 19.89 -22.64 7.85
N ASN A 103 19.15 -23.58 7.26
CA ASN A 103 19.37 -25.03 7.36
C ASN A 103 19.20 -25.66 8.75
N MET A 104 18.37 -25.07 9.62
CA MET A 104 17.98 -25.68 10.89
C MET A 104 16.67 -26.47 10.75
N SER A 105 16.60 -27.64 11.37
CA SER A 105 15.37 -28.42 11.54
C SER A 105 14.38 -27.69 12.46
N ALA A 106 13.09 -28.02 12.38
CA ALA A 106 12.06 -27.37 13.18
C ALA A 106 12.31 -27.45 14.71
N GLU A 107 12.90 -28.54 15.21
CA GLU A 107 13.23 -28.70 16.64
C GLU A 107 14.45 -27.85 17.05
N GLU A 108 15.44 -27.71 16.17
CA GLU A 108 16.56 -26.80 16.41
C GLU A 108 16.08 -25.34 16.42
N ARG A 109 15.17 -24.96 15.50
CA ARG A 109 14.58 -23.60 15.47
C ARG A 109 13.77 -23.28 16.72
N LYS A 110 13.02 -24.26 17.24
CA LYS A 110 12.29 -24.19 18.51
C LYS A 110 13.23 -23.95 19.70
N THR A 111 14.37 -24.65 19.72
CA THR A 111 15.40 -24.46 20.73
C THR A 111 16.03 -23.06 20.61
N TRP A 112 16.39 -22.66 19.40
CA TRP A 112 16.95 -21.33 19.10
C TRP A 112 16.02 -20.20 19.54
N ILE A 113 14.73 -20.27 19.21
CA ILE A 113 13.79 -19.18 19.58
C ILE A 113 13.64 -19.08 21.10
N LYS A 114 13.65 -20.21 21.82
CA LYS A 114 13.60 -20.22 23.28
C LYS A 114 14.80 -19.49 23.90
N GLU A 115 15.99 -19.69 23.35
CA GLU A 115 17.23 -19.06 23.79
C GLU A 115 17.28 -17.58 23.41
N LYS A 116 16.74 -17.20 22.24
CA LYS A 116 16.82 -15.84 21.70
C LYS A 116 15.67 -14.92 22.11
N VAL A 117 14.50 -15.45 22.48
CA VAL A 117 13.38 -14.66 23.02
C VAL A 117 13.80 -13.73 24.17
N PRO A 118 14.62 -14.18 25.15
CA PRO A 118 15.18 -13.32 26.19
C PRO A 118 16.19 -12.28 25.70
N GLU A 119 16.61 -12.26 24.44
CA GLU A 119 17.42 -11.18 23.86
C GLU A 119 16.50 -10.17 23.17
N PHE A 120 15.45 -10.63 22.49
CA PHE A 120 14.55 -9.82 21.69
C PHE A 120 13.64 -8.90 22.53
N GLY A 121 13.88 -7.58 22.40
CA GLY A 121 13.17 -6.55 23.15
C GLY A 121 11.65 -6.50 22.93
N ILE A 122 11.15 -7.01 21.80
CA ILE A 122 9.72 -7.04 21.48
C ILE A 122 8.95 -8.13 22.26
N PHE A 123 9.61 -9.21 22.66
CA PHE A 123 9.02 -10.26 23.49
C PHE A 123 9.06 -9.93 25.00
N LYS A 124 9.80 -8.87 25.36
CA LYS A 124 9.98 -8.40 26.75
C LYS A 124 8.99 -7.28 27.09
N SER A 125 8.32 -7.44 28.23
CA SER A 125 7.65 -6.32 28.90
C SER A 125 8.70 -5.50 29.66
N THR A 126 9.44 -4.65 28.95
CA THR A 126 10.41 -3.71 29.53
C THR A 126 9.69 -2.56 30.25
N ALA A 127 10.41 -1.75 31.04
CA ALA A 127 9.81 -0.60 31.72
C ALA A 127 9.08 0.35 30.74
N LEU A 128 9.59 0.46 29.50
CA LEU A 128 9.00 1.24 28.42
C LEU A 128 7.70 0.62 27.87
N SER A 129 7.71 -0.67 27.53
CA SER A 129 6.53 -1.35 26.98
C SER A 129 5.45 -1.60 28.03
N LYS A 130 5.79 -1.81 29.30
CA LYS A 130 4.80 -1.88 30.41
C LYS A 130 3.96 -0.61 30.54
N GLN A 131 4.44 0.53 30.05
CA GLN A 131 3.70 1.79 30.01
C GLN A 131 2.92 1.99 28.71
N PHE A 132 2.93 1.02 27.80
CA PHE A 132 2.32 1.13 26.48
C PHE A 132 0.83 1.48 26.56
N GLU A 133 0.02 0.74 27.32
CA GLU A 133 -1.42 0.99 27.50
C GLU A 133 -1.67 2.43 27.94
N ARG A 134 -1.09 2.84 29.07
CA ARG A 134 -1.24 4.20 29.62
C ARG A 134 -0.82 5.29 28.61
N ARG A 135 0.27 5.07 27.87
CA ARG A 135 0.79 6.05 26.89
C ARG A 135 -0.07 6.09 25.63
N ALA A 136 -0.55 4.94 25.18
CA ALA A 136 -1.47 4.82 24.06
C ALA A 136 -2.80 5.50 24.39
N ASP A 137 -3.41 5.20 25.54
CA ASP A 137 -4.65 5.84 25.99
C ASP A 137 -4.48 7.34 26.16
N LYS A 138 -3.35 7.80 26.76
CA LYS A 138 -3.07 9.23 26.87
C LYS A 138 -2.96 9.90 25.50
N PHE A 139 -2.35 9.25 24.52
CA PHE A 139 -2.19 9.80 23.17
C PHE A 139 -3.54 9.87 22.44
N LEU A 140 -4.30 8.77 22.46
CA LEU A 140 -5.57 8.65 21.73
C LEU A 140 -6.70 9.47 22.38
N ASN A 141 -6.71 9.59 23.71
CA ASN A 141 -7.71 10.37 24.45
C ASN A 141 -7.26 11.81 24.76
N GLY A 142 -5.99 12.15 24.49
CA GLY A 142 -5.39 13.45 24.80
C GLY A 142 -5.83 14.61 23.90
N GLY A 143 -6.96 14.48 23.21
CA GLY A 143 -7.60 15.51 22.39
C GLY A 143 -8.34 14.92 21.19
N TYR A 144 -8.83 15.78 20.30
CA TYR A 144 -9.58 15.34 19.13
C TYR A 144 -8.71 14.55 18.13
N CYS A 145 -9.21 13.41 17.66
CA CYS A 145 -8.66 12.58 16.60
C CYS A 145 -9.82 12.25 15.64
N GLU A 146 -9.78 12.71 14.39
CA GLU A 146 -10.85 12.38 13.43
C GLU A 146 -10.84 10.90 13.07
N ALA A 147 -9.64 10.30 13.04
CA ALA A 147 -9.39 8.90 12.84
C ALA A 147 -8.07 8.52 13.53
N GLN A 148 -8.00 7.28 14.00
CA GLN A 148 -6.82 6.72 14.67
C GLN A 148 -6.12 5.77 13.71
N PHE A 149 -4.85 6.05 13.43
CA PHE A 149 -4.01 5.32 12.50
C PHE A 149 -2.92 4.56 13.24
N PHE A 150 -2.67 3.33 12.79
CA PHE A 150 -1.63 2.46 13.31
C PHE A 150 -0.71 2.01 12.19
N MET A 151 0.59 2.06 12.44
CA MET A 151 1.62 1.47 11.59
C MET A 151 2.51 0.58 12.44
N THR A 152 3.30 -0.29 11.82
CA THR A 152 4.33 -1.08 12.53
C THR A 152 5.69 -0.82 11.93
N TRP A 153 6.70 -0.59 12.76
CA TRP A 153 8.10 -0.52 12.35
C TRP A 153 8.97 -1.32 13.30
N ILE A 154 9.36 -2.52 12.89
CA ILE A 154 10.17 -3.45 13.71
C ILE A 154 11.66 -3.38 13.33
N ALA A 155 12.00 -2.74 12.21
CA ALA A 155 13.39 -2.55 11.78
C ALA A 155 14.12 -1.51 12.64
N PRO A 156 15.46 -1.39 12.53
CA PRO A 156 16.23 -0.32 13.15
C PRO A 156 15.67 1.08 12.80
N VAL A 157 15.93 2.07 13.65
CA VAL A 157 15.37 3.42 13.43
C VAL A 157 16.07 4.12 12.27
N GLU A 158 17.32 3.78 12.02
CA GLU A 158 18.19 4.30 10.98
C GLU A 158 17.69 3.95 9.57
N SER A 159 16.93 2.85 9.44
CA SER A 159 16.34 2.46 8.16
C SER A 159 14.99 3.13 7.89
N PHE A 160 14.42 3.88 8.84
CA PHE A 160 13.22 4.67 8.60
C PHE A 160 13.59 5.92 7.81
N GLY A 161 13.57 5.79 6.48
CA GLY A 161 14.12 6.79 5.57
C GLY A 161 13.12 7.84 5.10
N LYS A 162 13.58 8.65 4.14
CA LYS A 162 12.75 9.68 3.46
C LYS A 162 11.51 9.08 2.81
N ARG A 163 11.60 7.85 2.29
CA ARG A 163 10.48 7.19 1.60
C ARG A 163 9.33 6.89 2.55
N GLU A 164 9.62 6.28 3.70
CA GLU A 164 8.64 6.03 4.76
C GLU A 164 8.14 7.33 5.38
N PHE A 165 8.99 8.36 5.47
CA PHE A 165 8.55 9.65 5.99
C PHE A 165 7.51 10.33 5.08
N VAL A 166 7.72 10.28 3.77
CA VAL A 166 6.78 10.84 2.78
C VAL A 166 5.40 10.16 2.84
N THR A 167 5.32 8.87 3.18
CA THR A 167 4.01 8.23 3.35
C THR A 167 3.24 8.82 4.53
N LEU A 168 3.95 9.21 5.61
CA LEU A 168 3.35 9.94 6.73
C LEU A 168 2.81 11.31 6.27
N GLU A 169 3.54 12.00 5.40
CA GLU A 169 3.10 13.27 4.83
C GLU A 169 1.80 13.11 4.05
N THR A 170 1.72 12.09 3.19
CA THR A 170 0.50 11.82 2.41
C THR A 170 -0.69 11.45 3.31
N LEU A 171 -0.44 10.71 4.40
CA LEU A 171 -1.45 10.40 5.40
C LEU A 171 -1.98 11.69 6.05
N PHE A 172 -1.11 12.58 6.52
CA PHE A 172 -1.53 13.83 7.17
C PHE A 172 -2.09 14.87 6.19
N LYS A 173 -1.75 14.78 4.90
CA LYS A 173 -2.42 15.55 3.84
C LYS A 173 -3.88 15.16 3.71
N ALA A 174 -4.16 13.86 3.67
CA ALA A 174 -5.53 13.33 3.60
C ALA A 174 -6.27 13.46 4.94
N HIS A 175 -5.54 13.37 6.05
CA HIS A 175 -6.04 13.39 7.42
C HIS A 175 -5.35 14.42 8.32
N PRO A 176 -5.60 15.73 8.14
CA PRO A 176 -4.92 16.76 8.93
C PRO A 176 -5.21 16.70 10.44
N LYS A 177 -6.33 16.06 10.83
CA LYS A 177 -6.74 15.85 12.22
C LYS A 177 -6.63 14.38 12.65
N GLY A 178 -5.93 13.55 11.88
CA GLY A 178 -5.65 12.16 12.20
C GLY A 178 -4.65 12.01 13.34
N CYS A 179 -4.68 10.86 14.01
CA CYS A 179 -3.74 10.51 15.08
C CYS A 179 -2.97 9.25 14.70
N LEU A 180 -1.68 9.38 14.42
CA LEU A 180 -0.82 8.28 14.01
C LEU A 180 -0.01 7.73 15.18
N MET A 181 -0.14 6.43 15.43
CA MET A 181 0.70 5.67 16.34
C MET A 181 1.51 4.61 15.59
N ILE A 182 2.83 4.74 15.60
CA ILE A 182 3.74 3.75 15.05
C ILE A 182 4.14 2.78 16.17
N LEU A 183 3.74 1.51 16.04
CA LEU A 183 4.15 0.43 16.94
C LEU A 183 5.59 0.06 16.62
N SER A 184 6.52 0.63 17.39
CA SER A 184 7.95 0.48 17.12
C SER A 184 8.77 0.68 18.39
N ARG A 185 9.63 -0.29 18.68
CA ARG A 185 10.58 -0.20 19.79
C ARG A 185 11.78 0.69 19.44
N SER A 186 12.28 0.59 18.21
CA SER A 186 13.43 1.37 17.72
C SER A 186 13.08 2.86 17.59
N MET A 187 11.86 3.18 17.12
CA MET A 187 11.41 4.57 17.01
C MET A 187 10.89 5.16 18.35
N ASP A 188 10.57 4.35 19.37
CA ASP A 188 10.28 4.85 20.73
C ASP A 188 11.58 5.23 21.46
N SER A 189 12.31 6.17 20.85
CA SER A 189 13.67 6.60 21.20
C SER A 189 13.83 8.10 20.94
N LYS A 190 14.98 8.67 21.34
CA LYS A 190 15.31 10.08 21.01
C LYS A 190 15.40 10.28 19.50
N HIS A 191 15.98 9.33 18.78
CA HIS A 191 16.13 9.38 17.33
C HIS A 191 14.76 9.34 16.63
N GLY A 192 13.87 8.41 17.00
CA GLY A 192 12.53 8.36 16.40
C GLY A 192 11.68 9.59 16.71
N LYS A 193 11.84 10.21 17.89
CA LYS A 193 11.25 11.53 18.19
C LYS A 193 11.79 12.62 17.27
N HIS A 194 13.09 12.60 16.96
CA HIS A 194 13.68 13.55 16.01
C HIS A 194 13.13 13.36 14.61
N ILE A 195 12.97 12.11 14.14
CA ILE A 195 12.32 11.81 12.85
C ILE A 195 10.91 12.39 12.80
N LEU A 196 10.08 12.18 13.83
CA LEU A 196 8.67 12.64 13.83
C LEU A 196 8.52 14.14 14.15
N LYS A 197 9.56 14.80 14.66
CA LYS A 197 9.55 16.19 15.10
C LYS A 197 8.98 17.17 14.04
N PRO A 198 9.36 17.10 12.75
CA PRO A 198 8.87 18.05 11.75
C PRO A 198 7.35 18.00 11.51
N LEU A 199 6.71 16.86 11.78
CA LEU A 199 5.24 16.70 11.73
C LEU A 199 4.60 17.27 13.00
N ILE A 200 5.16 16.91 14.15
CA ILE A 200 4.65 17.32 15.47
C ILE A 200 4.71 18.84 15.63
N GLU A 201 5.78 19.49 15.19
CA GLU A 201 5.94 20.95 15.24
C GLU A 201 4.94 21.69 14.35
N ARG A 202 4.39 21.02 13.34
CA ARG A 202 3.30 21.55 12.50
C ARG A 202 1.91 21.22 13.04
N GLY A 203 1.82 20.67 14.25
CA GLY A 203 0.56 20.36 14.92
C GLY A 203 -0.04 19.00 14.56
N PHE A 204 0.63 18.18 13.75
CA PHE A 204 0.16 16.82 13.47
C PHE A 204 0.39 15.90 14.67
N LYS A 205 -0.58 15.02 14.92
CA LYS A 205 -0.50 14.06 16.03
C LYS A 205 0.15 12.77 15.57
N ALA A 206 1.46 12.65 15.79
CA ALA A 206 2.22 11.43 15.54
C ALA A 206 3.01 11.01 16.77
N THR A 207 3.07 9.71 17.06
CA THR A 207 3.95 9.14 18.08
C THR A 207 4.44 7.76 17.67
N ALA A 208 5.60 7.36 18.17
CA ALA A 208 6.05 5.96 18.16
C ALA A 208 6.04 5.41 19.59
N LEU A 209 5.49 4.21 19.78
CA LEU A 209 5.43 3.54 21.09
C LEU A 209 5.92 2.09 20.97
N ALA A 210 6.77 1.66 21.90
CA ALA A 210 7.18 0.27 22.01
C ALA A 210 5.98 -0.60 22.43
N PRO A 211 5.50 -1.53 21.58
CA PRO A 211 4.31 -2.32 21.89
C PRO A 211 4.58 -3.29 23.04
N ASP A 212 3.55 -3.54 23.85
CA ASP A 212 3.54 -4.66 24.80
C ASP A 212 2.68 -5.80 24.24
N LEU A 213 3.33 -6.86 23.78
CA LEU A 213 2.65 -8.03 23.22
C LEU A 213 1.77 -8.73 24.25
N SER A 214 2.20 -8.80 25.52
CA SER A 214 1.41 -9.44 26.57
C SER A 214 0.11 -8.67 26.80
N PHE A 215 0.14 -7.34 26.80
CA PHE A 215 -1.07 -6.52 26.87
C PHE A 215 -1.94 -6.65 25.62
N LEU A 216 -1.35 -6.49 24.43
CA LEU A 216 -2.08 -6.48 23.16
C LEU A 216 -2.77 -7.82 22.87
N LEU A 217 -2.18 -8.94 23.30
CA LEU A 217 -2.72 -10.27 23.05
C LEU A 217 -3.56 -10.83 24.21
N LYS A 218 -3.55 -10.18 25.38
CA LYS A 218 -4.34 -10.63 26.55
C LYS A 218 -5.81 -10.83 26.21
N LYS A 219 -6.39 -11.97 26.63
CA LYS A 219 -7.78 -12.37 26.32
C LYS A 219 -8.06 -12.49 24.82
N THR A 220 -7.06 -12.88 24.04
CA THR A 220 -7.22 -13.21 22.62
C THR A 220 -6.65 -14.62 22.36
N PRO A 221 -7.06 -15.30 21.27
CA PRO A 221 -6.53 -16.62 20.95
C PRO A 221 -5.01 -16.63 20.73
N ALA A 222 -4.44 -15.51 20.30
CA ALA A 222 -3.00 -15.37 20.06
C ALA A 222 -2.16 -15.23 21.34
N GLU A 223 -2.78 -15.15 22.52
CA GLU A 223 -2.08 -15.23 23.81
C GLU A 223 -1.35 -16.57 23.96
N ALA A 224 -1.99 -17.67 23.53
CA ALA A 224 -1.39 -19.00 23.55
C ALA A 224 -0.17 -19.09 22.61
N TRP A 225 -0.28 -18.54 21.40
CA TRP A 225 0.84 -18.48 20.46
C TRP A 225 2.05 -17.75 21.06
N LEU A 226 1.83 -16.62 21.74
CA LEU A 226 2.93 -15.89 22.39
C LEU A 226 3.60 -16.73 23.49
N ALA A 227 2.83 -17.45 24.30
CA ALA A 227 3.36 -18.33 25.34
C ALA A 227 4.20 -19.47 24.73
N GLU A 228 3.68 -20.15 23.70
CA GLU A 228 4.38 -21.24 23.03
C GLU A 228 5.67 -20.77 22.33
N MET A 229 5.66 -19.56 21.73
CA MET A 229 6.88 -18.96 21.16
C MET A 229 7.93 -18.69 22.24
N LYS A 230 7.52 -18.17 23.40
CA LYS A 230 8.42 -17.91 24.54
C LYS A 230 8.99 -19.19 25.15
N GLU A 231 8.20 -20.27 25.13
CA GLU A 231 8.59 -21.58 25.67
C GLU A 231 9.37 -22.44 24.68
N GLY A 232 9.52 -22.01 23.42
CA GLY A 232 10.13 -22.82 22.36
C GLY A 232 9.25 -23.99 21.89
N LYS A 233 7.95 -23.96 22.15
CA LYS A 233 7.01 -25.01 21.70
C LYS A 233 6.54 -24.79 20.26
N ARG A 234 6.61 -23.54 19.79
CA ARG A 234 6.20 -23.13 18.44
C ARG A 234 7.44 -22.90 17.57
N ASP A 235 7.48 -23.53 16.40
CA ASP A 235 8.52 -23.29 15.40
C ASP A 235 8.34 -21.86 14.81
N PRO A 236 9.35 -20.97 14.92
CA PRO A 236 9.29 -19.62 14.33
C PRO A 236 9.28 -19.65 12.80
N GLY A 237 9.78 -20.74 12.20
CA GLY A 237 9.97 -20.94 10.76
C GLY A 237 11.10 -20.11 10.15
N GLU A 238 11.24 -20.23 8.83
CA GLU A 238 12.32 -19.61 8.05
C GLU A 238 12.03 -18.17 7.62
N ILE A 239 10.75 -17.80 7.49
CA ILE A 239 10.36 -16.41 7.20
C ILE A 239 10.62 -15.57 8.45
N SER A 240 11.19 -14.39 8.23
CA SER A 240 11.49 -13.41 9.29
C SER A 240 10.36 -13.31 10.31
N LEU A 241 10.71 -13.55 11.57
CA LEU A 241 9.79 -13.42 12.68
C LEU A 241 9.35 -11.95 12.88
N ALA A 242 10.15 -10.97 12.48
CA ALA A 242 9.71 -9.56 12.41
C ALA A 242 8.50 -9.39 11.48
N GLN A 243 8.53 -10.00 10.29
CA GLN A 243 7.41 -9.95 9.35
C GLN A 243 6.15 -10.60 9.94
N ASN A 244 6.30 -11.75 10.59
CA ASN A 244 5.19 -12.45 11.26
C ASN A 244 4.65 -11.65 12.47
N LEU A 245 5.51 -10.99 13.24
CA LEU A 245 5.10 -10.11 14.33
C LEU A 245 4.37 -8.87 13.83
N SER A 246 4.78 -8.28 12.69
CA SER A 246 4.03 -7.19 12.07
C SER A 246 2.63 -7.63 11.62
N ASN A 247 2.49 -8.85 11.06
CA ASN A 247 1.19 -9.45 10.74
C ASN A 247 0.31 -9.67 11.98
N LEU A 248 0.90 -10.01 13.13
CA LEU A 248 0.17 -10.18 14.38
C LEU A 248 -0.23 -8.83 15.00
N LEU A 249 0.70 -7.88 15.09
CA LEU A 249 0.50 -6.58 15.71
C LEU A 249 -0.61 -5.78 15.05
N ARG A 250 -0.71 -5.81 13.72
CA ARG A 250 -1.78 -5.11 12.99
C ARG A 250 -3.18 -5.63 13.34
N LEU A 251 -3.32 -6.93 13.58
CA LEU A 251 -4.57 -7.53 14.01
C LEU A 251 -4.86 -7.22 15.49
N ALA A 252 -3.84 -7.34 16.34
CA ALA A 252 -3.97 -7.16 17.78
C ALA A 252 -4.30 -5.71 18.16
N VAL A 253 -3.63 -4.74 17.53
CA VAL A 253 -3.87 -3.31 17.81
C VAL A 253 -5.27 -2.89 17.39
N LEU A 254 -5.73 -3.32 16.21
CA LEU A 254 -7.10 -3.05 15.76
C LEU A 254 -8.13 -3.75 16.65
N TYR A 255 -7.86 -4.96 17.14
CA TYR A 255 -8.78 -5.61 18.06
C TYR A 255 -8.91 -4.84 19.39
N LYS A 256 -7.81 -4.28 19.88
CA LYS A 256 -7.76 -3.54 21.16
C LYS A 256 -8.27 -2.11 21.08
N TYR A 257 -7.97 -1.40 20.00
CA TYR A 257 -8.23 0.03 19.88
C TYR A 257 -9.21 0.39 18.75
N GLY A 258 -9.44 -0.50 17.79
CA GLY A 258 -10.13 -0.17 16.54
C GLY A 258 -9.28 0.75 15.67
N GLY A 259 -9.90 1.37 14.65
CA GLY A 259 -9.27 2.37 13.78
C GLY A 259 -8.75 1.78 12.47
N ILE A 260 -7.68 2.39 11.97
CA ILE A 260 -7.12 2.12 10.63
C ILE A 260 -5.67 1.67 10.79
N TYR A 261 -5.34 0.47 10.33
CA TYR A 261 -3.96 0.05 10.16
C TYR A 261 -3.53 0.25 8.71
N LEU A 262 -2.29 0.69 8.51
CA LEU A 262 -1.62 0.71 7.22
C LEU A 262 -0.13 0.34 7.35
N ASP A 263 0.43 -0.33 6.34
CA ASP A 263 1.88 -0.49 6.21
C ASP A 263 2.55 0.89 5.94
N THR A 264 3.84 1.02 6.24
CA THR A 264 4.58 2.30 6.13
C THR A 264 4.90 2.73 4.70
N ASP A 265 4.44 1.96 3.71
CA ASP A 265 4.71 2.14 2.29
C ASP A 265 3.43 2.40 1.48
N PHE A 266 2.41 3.02 2.11
CA PHE A 266 1.21 3.51 1.42
C PHE A 266 1.27 5.02 1.15
N ILE A 267 1.04 5.40 -0.10
CA ILE A 267 0.63 6.77 -0.45
C ILE A 267 -0.87 6.88 -0.21
N VAL A 268 -1.30 7.78 0.68
CA VAL A 268 -2.73 8.02 0.96
C VAL A 268 -3.22 9.19 0.09
N LEU A 269 -4.24 8.93 -0.72
CA LEU A 269 -4.78 9.88 -1.70
C LEU A 269 -6.13 10.48 -1.26
N LYS A 270 -6.90 9.74 -0.45
CA LYS A 270 -8.22 10.16 0.02
C LYS A 270 -8.47 9.77 1.46
N LYS A 271 -9.53 10.34 2.02
CA LYS A 271 -9.98 10.03 3.38
C LYS A 271 -10.34 8.57 3.52
N LEU A 272 -9.61 7.88 4.40
CA LEU A 272 -9.88 6.51 4.82
C LEU A 272 -10.93 6.44 5.93
N SER A 273 -11.19 7.58 6.61
CA SER A 273 -12.21 7.72 7.66
C SER A 273 -13.65 7.52 7.17
N ASP A 274 -13.86 7.56 5.85
CA ASP A 274 -15.18 7.37 5.23
C ASP A 274 -15.52 5.88 5.08
N LEU A 275 -14.57 5.01 5.42
CA LEU A 275 -14.70 3.56 5.35
C LEU A 275 -14.86 2.98 6.76
N GLN A 276 -15.62 1.90 6.86
CA GLN A 276 -15.86 1.19 8.11
C GLN A 276 -15.80 -0.31 7.88
N ASN A 277 -15.21 -1.07 8.81
CA ASN A 277 -15.13 -2.53 8.78
C ASN A 277 -14.80 -3.06 7.38
N SER A 278 -13.67 -2.62 6.82
CA SER A 278 -13.32 -2.78 5.42
C SER A 278 -11.94 -3.41 5.23
N ILE A 279 -11.82 -4.25 4.19
CA ILE A 279 -10.58 -4.87 3.74
C ILE A 279 -10.46 -4.74 2.22
N GLY A 280 -9.25 -4.54 1.71
CA GLY A 280 -8.99 -4.56 0.27
C GLY A 280 -8.76 -5.96 -0.30
N ALA A 281 -9.37 -6.24 -1.44
CA ALA A 281 -8.92 -7.31 -2.31
C ALA A 281 -7.54 -6.96 -2.89
N GLN A 282 -6.53 -7.80 -2.70
CA GLN A 282 -5.25 -7.63 -3.39
C GLN A 282 -5.42 -7.86 -4.90
N SER A 283 -6.18 -8.90 -5.25
CA SER A 283 -6.39 -9.32 -6.63
C SER A 283 -7.83 -9.82 -6.83
N MET A 284 -8.32 -9.58 -8.05
CA MET A 284 -9.64 -9.95 -8.53
C MET A 284 -9.50 -11.01 -9.63
N ASP A 285 -10.44 -11.93 -9.68
CA ASP A 285 -10.66 -12.81 -10.83
C ASP A 285 -11.44 -12.04 -11.89
N THR A 286 -10.86 -11.92 -13.09
CA THR A 286 -11.40 -11.08 -14.15
C THR A 286 -12.67 -11.65 -14.79
N LYS A 287 -12.93 -12.96 -14.66
CA LYS A 287 -14.09 -13.61 -15.28
C LYS A 287 -15.31 -13.53 -14.38
N SER A 288 -15.13 -13.84 -13.10
CA SER A 288 -16.20 -13.87 -12.10
C SER A 288 -16.42 -12.52 -11.42
N ASN A 289 -15.52 -11.56 -11.63
CA ASN A 289 -15.49 -10.28 -10.90
C ASN A 289 -15.49 -10.46 -9.38
N SER A 290 -14.93 -11.58 -8.90
CA SER A 290 -14.82 -11.93 -7.48
C SER A 290 -13.38 -11.75 -7.00
N TRP A 291 -13.18 -11.45 -5.72
CA TRP A 291 -11.83 -11.37 -5.16
C TRP A 291 -11.27 -12.79 -4.95
N ASN A 292 -9.96 -12.97 -5.16
CA ASN A 292 -9.29 -14.25 -4.90
C ASN A 292 -8.27 -14.17 -3.76
N ARG A 293 -7.78 -12.96 -3.44
CA ARG A 293 -6.82 -12.67 -2.39
C ARG A 293 -7.22 -11.40 -1.66
N LEU A 294 -7.27 -11.44 -0.34
CA LEU A 294 -7.29 -10.25 0.51
C LEU A 294 -5.87 -9.94 0.96
N ASN A 295 -5.59 -8.69 1.28
CA ASN A 295 -4.32 -8.26 1.84
C ASN A 295 -4.56 -7.56 3.19
N ASN A 296 -3.62 -7.73 4.11
CA ASN A 296 -3.64 -7.14 5.45
C ASN A 296 -2.75 -5.90 5.57
N ALA A 297 -2.23 -5.38 4.46
CA ALA A 297 -1.42 -4.16 4.44
C ALA A 297 -2.25 -2.91 4.81
N ILE A 298 -3.57 -2.93 4.57
CA ILE A 298 -4.51 -1.93 5.10
C ILE A 298 -5.73 -2.63 5.68
N LEU A 299 -6.14 -2.23 6.89
CA LEU A 299 -7.27 -2.81 7.60
C LEU A 299 -8.02 -1.72 8.36
N ILE A 300 -9.34 -1.69 8.24
CA ILE A 300 -10.18 -0.66 8.85
C ILE A 300 -11.26 -1.36 9.64
N PHE A 301 -11.22 -1.28 10.97
CA PHE A 301 -12.15 -2.02 11.82
C PHE A 301 -12.47 -1.31 13.12
N ASP A 302 -13.70 -1.50 13.57
CA ASP A 302 -14.13 -1.10 14.90
C ASP A 302 -13.41 -1.92 15.98
N LYS A 303 -13.26 -1.31 17.15
CA LYS A 303 -12.68 -1.97 18.32
C LYS A 303 -13.46 -3.23 18.66
N GLY A 304 -12.75 -4.34 18.86
CA GLY A 304 -13.35 -5.62 19.25
C GLY A 304 -14.13 -6.34 18.14
N HIS A 305 -14.03 -5.90 16.88
CA HIS A 305 -14.79 -6.51 15.79
C HIS A 305 -14.57 -8.05 15.72
N PRO A 306 -15.62 -8.90 15.67
CA PRO A 306 -15.50 -10.36 15.76
C PRO A 306 -14.56 -10.98 14.73
N ILE A 307 -14.50 -10.40 13.53
CA ILE A 307 -13.58 -10.84 12.47
C ILE A 307 -12.11 -10.79 12.87
N LEU A 308 -11.69 -9.79 13.64
CA LEU A 308 -10.32 -9.64 14.10
C LEU A 308 -9.97 -10.74 15.10
N PHE A 309 -10.92 -11.12 15.95
CA PHE A 309 -10.77 -12.28 16.83
C PHE A 309 -10.60 -13.57 16.03
N LYS A 310 -11.36 -13.74 14.94
CA LYS A 310 -11.21 -14.89 14.02
C LYS A 310 -9.87 -14.87 13.27
N PHE A 311 -9.35 -13.71 12.91
CA PHE A 311 -8.00 -13.60 12.34
C PHE A 311 -6.93 -13.97 13.36
N LEU A 312 -7.03 -13.49 14.60
CA LEU A 312 -6.11 -13.88 15.69
C LEU A 312 -6.19 -15.38 16.01
N GLU A 313 -7.39 -15.96 15.99
CA GLU A 313 -7.63 -17.40 16.12
C GLU A 313 -6.94 -18.18 15.00
N GLY A 314 -7.12 -17.75 13.74
CA GLY A 314 -6.48 -18.35 12.58
C GLY A 314 -4.95 -18.20 12.61
N PHE A 315 -4.44 -17.08 13.12
CA PHE A 315 -3.01 -16.83 13.27
C PHE A 315 -2.42 -17.82 14.26
N SER A 316 -3.01 -17.91 15.46
CA SER A 316 -2.51 -18.77 16.52
C SER A 316 -2.56 -20.25 16.15
N ARG A 317 -3.68 -20.74 15.61
CA ARG A 317 -3.88 -22.17 15.36
C ARG A 317 -3.14 -22.67 14.12
N ASN A 318 -3.04 -21.84 13.10
CA ASN A 318 -2.49 -22.23 11.81
C ASN A 318 -1.21 -21.48 11.47
N PHE A 319 -0.48 -20.98 12.49
CA PHE A 319 0.80 -20.34 12.29
C PHE A 319 1.74 -21.26 11.50
N ASP A 320 2.29 -20.75 10.41
CA ASP A 320 3.33 -21.42 9.65
C ASP A 320 4.37 -20.38 9.23
N GLY A 321 5.46 -20.35 9.97
CA GLY A 321 6.57 -19.43 9.72
C GLY A 321 7.41 -19.81 8.50
N ASN A 322 7.18 -20.95 7.85
CA ASN A 322 7.98 -21.40 6.71
C ASN A 322 7.38 -20.94 5.36
N ARG A 323 6.16 -20.37 5.38
CA ARG A 323 5.42 -20.03 4.17
C ARG A 323 5.16 -18.53 4.08
N TRP A 324 5.77 -17.89 3.09
CA TRP A 324 5.56 -16.46 2.85
C TRP A 324 4.07 -16.16 2.61
N GLY A 325 3.57 -15.09 3.24
CA GLY A 325 2.18 -14.66 3.16
C GLY A 325 1.17 -15.53 3.92
N HIS A 326 1.57 -16.70 4.45
CA HIS A 326 0.65 -17.65 5.11
C HIS A 326 -0.05 -17.06 6.32
N ASN A 327 0.68 -16.28 7.11
CA ASN A 327 0.21 -15.62 8.33
C ASN A 327 -0.32 -14.19 8.09
N GLY A 328 -0.31 -13.73 6.84
CA GLY A 328 -0.79 -12.40 6.44
C GLY A 328 -1.92 -12.49 5.40
N PRO A 329 -1.69 -12.12 4.12
CA PRO A 329 -2.73 -12.16 3.08
C PRO A 329 -3.47 -13.51 2.95
N HIS A 330 -2.78 -14.64 3.15
CA HIS A 330 -3.43 -15.95 3.08
C HIS A 330 -4.30 -16.27 4.29
N LEU A 331 -3.94 -15.76 5.47
CA LEU A 331 -4.74 -15.92 6.66
C LEU A 331 -6.10 -15.26 6.48
N LEU A 332 -6.12 -13.98 6.06
CA LEU A 332 -7.36 -13.24 5.84
C LEU A 332 -8.25 -13.95 4.81
N THR A 333 -7.68 -14.28 3.65
CA THR A 333 -8.40 -15.01 2.59
C THR A 333 -9.03 -16.30 3.11
N ARG A 334 -8.26 -17.14 3.84
CA ARG A 334 -8.78 -18.42 4.35
C ARG A 334 -9.89 -18.23 5.37
N VAL A 335 -9.71 -17.29 6.31
CA VAL A 335 -10.70 -17.04 7.37
C VAL A 335 -11.98 -16.48 6.79
N VAL A 336 -11.90 -15.50 5.88
CA VAL A 336 -13.06 -14.90 5.21
C VAL A 336 -13.82 -15.92 4.36
N LYS A 337 -13.12 -16.69 3.51
CA LYS A 337 -13.76 -17.74 2.71
C LYS A 337 -14.46 -18.80 3.56
N LYS A 338 -13.88 -19.15 4.72
CA LYS A 338 -14.45 -20.17 5.62
C LYS A 338 -15.73 -19.72 6.32
N MET A 339 -15.87 -18.45 6.65
CA MET A 339 -17.08 -17.98 7.34
C MET A 339 -18.27 -17.85 6.40
N GLY A 340 -18.03 -17.48 5.14
CA GLY A 340 -19.10 -17.14 4.20
C GLY A 340 -19.83 -15.86 4.63
N GLU A 341 -21.05 -15.69 4.14
CA GLU A 341 -21.92 -14.53 4.46
C GLU A 341 -22.60 -14.75 5.81
N ARG A 342 -21.90 -14.44 6.91
CA ARG A 342 -22.47 -14.47 8.27
C ARG A 342 -22.74 -13.04 8.77
N PRO A 343 -23.95 -12.73 9.26
CA PRO A 343 -24.30 -11.38 9.74
C PRO A 343 -23.36 -10.84 10.81
N ASP A 344 -22.92 -11.69 11.74
CA ASP A 344 -22.10 -11.29 12.91
C ASP A 344 -20.66 -10.86 12.55
N HIS A 345 -20.27 -10.96 11.27
CA HIS A 345 -18.94 -10.63 10.78
C HIS A 345 -19.02 -9.69 9.58
N ASN A 346 -20.05 -8.83 9.54
CA ASN A 346 -20.26 -7.92 8.44
C ASN A 346 -19.02 -7.05 8.20
N MET A 347 -18.52 -7.09 6.97
CA MET A 347 -17.40 -6.28 6.54
C MET A 347 -17.50 -6.03 5.04
N THR A 348 -16.97 -4.90 4.59
CA THR A 348 -16.94 -4.56 3.18
C THR A 348 -15.61 -5.00 2.57
N ILE A 349 -15.67 -5.82 1.53
CA ILE A 349 -14.50 -6.14 0.72
C ILE A 349 -14.46 -5.14 -0.43
N LEU A 350 -13.49 -4.23 -0.39
CA LEU A 350 -13.29 -3.23 -1.42
C LEU A 350 -12.53 -3.83 -2.61
N PRO A 351 -12.82 -3.39 -3.85
CA PRO A 351 -12.13 -3.86 -5.03
C PRO A 351 -10.65 -3.49 -4.97
N SER A 352 -9.83 -4.23 -5.72
CA SER A 352 -8.37 -4.04 -5.73
C SER A 352 -7.95 -2.60 -6.03
N PHE A 353 -8.65 -1.90 -6.92
CA PHE A 353 -8.35 -0.52 -7.26
C PHE A 353 -8.50 0.50 -6.10
N ALA A 354 -9.19 0.13 -5.01
CA ALA A 354 -9.35 1.00 -3.84
C ALA A 354 -8.03 1.25 -3.11
N PHE A 355 -7.17 0.23 -2.98
CA PHE A 355 -5.91 0.30 -2.20
C PHE A 355 -4.68 -0.28 -2.93
N TYR A 356 -4.92 -1.13 -3.94
CA TYR A 356 -3.91 -1.87 -4.69
C TYR A 356 -4.11 -1.66 -6.21
N PRO A 357 -4.14 -0.42 -6.71
CA PRO A 357 -4.44 -0.12 -8.11
C PRO A 357 -3.41 -0.71 -9.10
N VAL A 358 -2.24 -1.10 -8.62
CA VAL A 358 -1.19 -1.76 -9.38
C VAL A 358 -0.60 -2.93 -8.59
N ASP A 359 -0.46 -4.06 -9.27
CA ASP A 359 0.16 -5.27 -8.71
C ASP A 359 1.66 -5.08 -8.52
N TRP A 360 2.22 -5.77 -7.52
CA TRP A 360 3.64 -5.75 -7.18
C TRP A 360 4.57 -6.11 -8.35
N LYS A 361 4.11 -6.86 -9.37
CA LYS A 361 4.91 -7.15 -10.56
C LYS A 361 5.01 -5.97 -11.53
N LYS A 362 4.04 -5.04 -11.48
CA LYS A 362 3.92 -3.92 -12.43
C LYS A 362 4.22 -2.57 -11.80
N ILE A 363 4.37 -2.50 -10.48
CA ILE A 363 4.61 -1.26 -9.74
C ILE A 363 5.83 -0.48 -10.24
N PHE A 364 6.89 -1.16 -10.70
CA PHE A 364 8.12 -0.52 -11.19
C PHE A 364 7.87 0.46 -12.34
N GLU A 365 6.82 0.26 -13.14
CA GLU A 365 6.43 1.18 -14.21
C GLU A 365 6.04 2.57 -13.68
N PHE A 366 5.56 2.65 -12.44
CA PHE A 366 5.14 3.90 -11.80
C PHE A 366 6.33 4.69 -11.25
N PHE A 367 7.49 4.04 -11.06
CA PHE A 367 8.74 4.67 -10.59
C PHE A 367 9.55 5.29 -11.73
N ARG A 368 9.27 4.93 -12.98
CA ARG A 368 10.01 5.39 -14.16
C ARG A 368 9.39 6.63 -14.79
N LYS A 369 10.21 7.55 -15.27
CA LYS A 369 9.78 8.69 -16.07
C LYS A 369 9.32 8.22 -17.46
N PRO A 370 8.43 8.96 -18.13
CA PRO A 370 8.03 8.61 -19.49
C PRO A 370 9.21 8.71 -20.46
N SER A 371 9.37 7.71 -21.32
CA SER A 371 10.41 7.66 -22.36
C SER A 371 10.06 8.45 -23.63
N ASN A 372 8.76 8.66 -23.87
CA ASN A 372 8.24 9.37 -25.04
C ASN A 372 6.87 10.01 -24.75
N GLU A 373 6.37 10.79 -25.70
CA GLU A 373 5.13 11.57 -25.54
C GLU A 373 3.86 10.71 -25.39
N ALA A 374 3.80 9.55 -26.07
CA ALA A 374 2.67 8.63 -25.92
C ALA A 374 2.63 8.02 -24.51
N GLU A 375 3.80 7.65 -23.96
CA GLU A 375 3.90 7.17 -22.58
C GLU A 375 3.57 8.27 -21.57
N ARG A 376 4.03 9.51 -21.81
CA ARG A 376 3.67 10.68 -20.98
C ARG A 376 2.16 10.84 -20.86
N LYS A 377 1.45 10.84 -22.00
CA LYS A 377 -0.02 10.95 -22.04
C LYS A 377 -0.70 9.79 -21.30
N ARG A 378 -0.21 8.56 -21.48
CA ARG A 378 -0.74 7.38 -20.78
C ARG A 378 -0.56 7.49 -19.27
N LYS A 379 0.64 7.84 -18.80
CA LYS A 379 0.96 8.01 -17.37
C LYS A 379 0.16 9.15 -16.74
N ALA A 380 -0.02 10.27 -17.45
CA ALA A 380 -0.88 11.36 -17.00
C ALA A 380 -2.35 10.92 -16.85
N ALA A 381 -2.89 10.14 -17.80
CA ALA A 381 -4.23 9.58 -17.68
C ALA A 381 -4.34 8.59 -16.50
N SER A 382 -3.34 7.73 -16.29
CA SER A 382 -3.27 6.84 -15.13
C SER A 382 -3.22 7.61 -13.82
N LEU A 383 -2.44 8.68 -13.74
CA LEU A 383 -2.36 9.55 -12.55
C LEU A 383 -3.72 10.17 -12.22
N LEU A 384 -4.42 10.72 -13.22
CA LEU A 384 -5.78 11.25 -13.04
C LEU A 384 -6.77 10.18 -12.57
N GLN A 385 -6.64 8.94 -13.05
CA GLN A 385 -7.48 7.83 -12.61
C GLN A 385 -7.22 7.50 -11.14
N LEU A 386 -5.95 7.43 -10.72
CA LEU A 386 -5.55 7.13 -9.34
C LEU A 386 -6.12 8.18 -8.38
N ILE A 387 -5.88 9.46 -8.66
CA ILE A 387 -6.35 10.58 -7.81
C ILE A 387 -7.88 10.55 -7.67
N ASN A 388 -8.60 10.23 -8.75
CA ASN A 388 -10.06 10.27 -8.76
C ASN A 388 -10.75 9.02 -8.23
N ALA A 389 -10.13 7.85 -8.22
CA ALA A 389 -10.82 6.58 -7.93
C ALA A 389 -10.18 5.71 -6.83
N THR A 390 -8.98 6.03 -6.38
CA THR A 390 -8.24 5.23 -5.39
C THR A 390 -8.17 5.95 -4.04
N TYR A 391 -8.21 5.20 -2.93
CA TYR A 391 -8.01 5.74 -1.59
C TYR A 391 -6.52 5.77 -1.21
N SER A 392 -5.78 4.72 -1.57
CA SER A 392 -4.35 4.63 -1.33
C SER A 392 -3.63 3.77 -2.36
N LEU A 393 -2.33 3.96 -2.50
CA LEU A 393 -1.45 3.19 -3.36
C LEU A 393 -0.34 2.55 -2.53
N HIS A 394 -0.28 1.22 -2.55
CA HIS A 394 0.80 0.47 -1.91
C HIS A 394 2.05 0.45 -2.79
N LEU A 395 3.20 0.84 -2.23
CA LEU A 395 4.48 0.93 -2.95
C LEU A 395 5.20 -0.42 -3.05
N TRP A 396 4.79 -1.42 -2.27
CA TRP A 396 5.41 -2.75 -2.25
C TRP A 396 6.92 -2.66 -1.93
N ASN A 397 7.32 -1.98 -0.85
CA ASN A 397 8.73 -1.68 -0.56
C ASN A 397 9.62 -2.93 -0.43
N LYS A 398 9.04 -4.12 -0.16
CA LYS A 398 9.76 -5.38 -0.27
C LYS A 398 10.39 -5.59 -1.66
N GLU A 399 9.68 -5.16 -2.71
CA GLU A 399 10.10 -5.24 -4.11
C GLU A 399 10.78 -3.94 -4.58
N THR A 400 10.30 -2.78 -4.14
CA THR A 400 10.65 -1.49 -4.73
C THR A 400 11.63 -0.66 -3.91
N SER A 401 12.00 -1.07 -2.69
CA SER A 401 12.88 -0.31 -1.78
C SER A 401 14.17 0.21 -2.42
N LYS A 402 14.77 -0.58 -3.32
CA LYS A 402 16.00 -0.23 -4.05
C LYS A 402 15.76 0.51 -5.37
N THR A 403 14.51 0.66 -5.79
CA THR A 403 14.14 1.35 -7.02
C THR A 403 14.17 2.85 -6.80
N LYS A 404 14.93 3.57 -7.63
CA LYS A 404 14.92 5.03 -7.65
C LYS A 404 13.57 5.54 -8.15
N ILE A 405 13.02 6.54 -7.48
CA ILE A 405 11.88 7.32 -7.99
C ILE A 405 12.46 8.30 -9.01
N GLU A 406 12.14 8.12 -10.28
CA GLU A 406 12.58 9.04 -11.34
C GLU A 406 11.68 10.28 -11.36
N GLU A 407 12.29 11.46 -11.54
CA GLU A 407 11.59 12.72 -11.68
C GLU A 407 10.62 12.68 -12.89
N GLY A 408 9.37 13.11 -12.67
CA GLY A 408 8.27 13.02 -13.64
C GLY A 408 7.63 11.63 -13.75
N SER A 409 7.96 10.69 -12.87
CA SER A 409 7.24 9.42 -12.74
C SER A 409 5.89 9.60 -12.03
N ILE A 410 5.03 8.57 -12.06
CA ILE A 410 3.72 8.63 -11.37
C ILE A 410 3.94 8.80 -9.86
N ILE A 411 4.88 8.05 -9.28
CA ILE A 411 5.17 8.14 -7.84
C ILE A 411 5.73 9.51 -7.47
N ASP A 412 6.61 10.07 -8.30
CA ASP A 412 7.15 11.42 -8.10
C ASP A 412 6.05 12.49 -8.06
N HIS A 413 5.10 12.45 -9.01
CA HIS A 413 3.94 13.34 -9.02
C HIS A 413 3.06 13.15 -7.77
N LEU A 414 2.72 11.91 -7.42
CA LEU A 414 1.88 11.63 -6.26
C LEU A 414 2.51 12.14 -4.95
N ILE A 415 3.82 11.94 -4.78
CA ILE A 415 4.56 12.41 -3.60
C ILE A 415 4.59 13.94 -3.58
N SER A 416 4.95 14.57 -4.70
CA SER A 416 5.08 16.03 -4.79
C SER A 416 3.75 16.74 -4.51
N ASP A 417 2.65 16.23 -5.04
CA ASP A 417 1.30 16.82 -4.85
C ASP A 417 0.77 16.67 -3.42
N HIS A 418 1.26 15.67 -2.67
CA HIS A 418 0.80 15.34 -1.32
C HIS A 418 1.81 15.69 -0.23
N CYS A 419 2.91 16.34 -0.59
CA CYS A 419 3.92 16.77 0.38
C CYS A 419 3.40 17.93 1.22
N ILE A 420 3.56 17.84 2.54
CA ILE A 420 3.14 18.88 3.50
C ILE A 420 4.33 19.65 4.07
N LEU A 421 5.53 19.07 3.99
CA LEU A 421 6.77 19.69 4.44
C LEU A 421 7.61 20.25 3.30
N CYS A 422 7.33 19.86 2.05
CA CYS A 422 7.95 20.47 0.88
C CYS A 422 7.53 21.94 0.80
N MET A 423 8.50 22.83 0.66
CA MET A 423 8.20 24.22 0.32
C MET A 423 7.45 24.22 -1.02
N PRO A 424 6.31 24.90 -1.17
CA PRO A 424 5.77 25.16 -2.48
C PRO A 424 6.86 25.87 -3.27
N THR A 425 7.21 25.36 -4.44
CA THR A 425 8.20 25.98 -5.33
C THR A 425 7.80 27.37 -5.83
N TYR A 426 6.61 27.85 -5.43
CA TYR A 426 6.10 29.20 -5.68
C TYR A 426 5.27 29.64 -4.47
N ALA A 427 5.80 30.57 -3.67
CA ALA A 427 5.05 31.38 -2.72
C ALA A 427 5.43 32.85 -2.94
#